data_AF-A0A3E0RDM6-F1
#
_entry.id   AF-A0A3E0RDM6-F1
#
_cell.length_a   1.000
_cell.length_b   1.000
_cell.length_c   1.000
_cell.angle_alpha   90.00
_cell.angle_beta   90.00
_cell.angle_gamma   90.00
#
_symmetry.space_group_name_H-M   'P 1'
#
loop_
_entity.id
_entity.type
_entity.pdbx_description
1 polymer ?
#
loop_
_entity_poly.entity_id
_entity_poly.type
_entity_poly.pdbx_seq_one_letter_code
_entity_poly.pdbx_strand_id
1 'polypeptide(L)' 'MKRGQPITLEEIKELADKWFPLFDEVHSRLPDWASVEDTLKVMEHLSKLAGAEIAAKEREDSKFFYYRGPEVD' A
#
# COMPACT_ATOMS: atom_id res chain seq x y z
N MET A 1 4.73 20.51 -3.11
CA MET A 1 5.82 19.90 -3.91
C MET A 1 5.80 20.33 -5.37
N LYS A 2 6.61 21.34 -5.71
CA LYS A 2 6.92 21.69 -7.12
C LYS A 2 8.12 20.89 -7.58
N ARG A 3 8.05 20.27 -8.77
CA ARG A 3 9.21 19.57 -9.35
C ARG A 3 10.40 20.52 -9.48
N GLY A 4 11.57 20.10 -8.98
CA GLY A 4 12.83 20.83 -9.10
C GLY A 4 13.20 21.74 -7.92
N GLN A 5 12.37 21.83 -6.88
CA GLN A 5 12.75 22.52 -5.63
C GLN A 5 13.17 21.51 -4.56
N PRO A 6 14.16 21.85 -3.70
CA PRO A 6 14.45 21.08 -2.50
C PRO A 6 13.19 20.94 -1.65
N ILE A 7 13.00 19.76 -1.07
CA ILE A 7 11.91 19.51 -0.12
C ILE A 7 12.13 20.37 1.14
N THR A 8 11.07 21.01 1.63
CA THR A 8 11.15 21.76 2.89
C THR A 8 11.02 20.84 4.10
N LEU A 9 11.41 21.33 5.29
CA LEU A 9 11.22 20.58 6.52
C LEU A 9 9.73 20.31 6.80
N GLU A 10 8.87 21.27 6.50
CA GLU A 10 7.42 21.16 6.62
C GLU A 10 6.88 20.04 5.70
N GLU A 11 7.35 20.00 4.45
CA GLU A 11 6.96 18.93 3.52
C GLU A 11 7.46 17.55 3.98
N ILE A 12 8.64 17.45 4.60
CA ILE A 12 9.13 16.20 5.21
C ILE A 12 8.20 15.78 6.35
N LYS A 13 7.82 16.69 7.24
CA LYS A 13 6.93 16.40 8.37
C LYS A 13 5.56 15.89 7.89
N GLU A 14 4.98 16.53 6.89
CA GLU A 14 3.71 16.09 6.30
C GLU A 14 3.79 14.70 5.66
N LEU A 15 4.93 14.33 5.07
CA LEU A 15 5.14 12.98 4.56
C LEU A 15 5.37 11.98 5.69
N ALA A 16 6.12 12.37 6.71
CA ALA A 16 6.39 11.57 7.91
C ALA A 16 5.08 11.19 8.62
N ASP A 17 4.17 12.15 8.82
CA ASP A 17 2.87 11.93 9.45
C ASP A 17 2.00 10.92 8.70
N LYS A 18 2.21 10.76 7.39
CA LYS A 18 1.52 9.75 6.56
C LYS A 18 2.24 8.41 6.55
N TRP A 19 3.58 8.43 6.57
CA TRP A 19 4.39 7.24 6.36
C TRP A 19 4.68 6.47 7.65
N PHE A 20 5.02 7.14 8.74
CA PHE A 20 5.38 6.48 10.00
C PHE A 20 4.25 5.64 10.61
N PRO A 21 2.97 6.04 10.58
CA PRO A 21 1.91 5.16 11.06
C PRO A 21 1.87 3.80 10.35
N LEU A 22 2.17 3.77 9.05
CA LEU A 22 2.25 2.52 8.28
C LEU A 22 3.50 1.71 8.62
N PHE A 23 4.62 2.40 8.82
CA PHE A 23 5.86 1.77 9.24
C PHE A 23 5.74 1.16 10.63
N ASP A 24 5.22 1.91 11.61
CA ASP A 24 5.05 1.48 13.00
C ASP A 24 4.10 0.29 13.12
N GLU A 25 3.05 0.26 12.33
CA GLU A 25 2.09 -0.84 12.24
C GLU A 25 2.73 -2.15 11.72
N VAL A 26 3.75 -2.04 10.86
CA VAL A 26 4.52 -3.21 10.39
C VAL A 26 5.64 -3.56 11.37
N HIS A 27 6.39 -2.57 11.83
CA HIS A 27 7.51 -2.74 12.77
C HIS A 27 7.05 -3.38 14.09
N SER A 28 5.91 -2.93 14.64
CA SER A 28 5.34 -3.45 15.89
C SER A 28 4.93 -4.94 15.84
N ARG A 29 4.86 -5.54 14.65
CA ARG A 29 4.59 -6.96 14.45
C ARG A 29 5.83 -7.80 14.26
N LEU A 30 6.98 -7.17 14.11
CA LEU A 30 8.25 -7.85 13.95
C LEU A 30 8.89 -8.11 15.33
N PRO A 31 9.80 -9.09 15.41
CA PRO A 31 10.58 -9.30 16.63
C PRO A 31 11.36 -8.05 17.04
N ASP A 32 11.61 -7.86 18.34
CA ASP A 32 12.30 -6.68 18.89
C ASP A 32 13.69 -6.39 18.29
N TRP A 33 14.35 -7.42 17.74
CA TRP A 33 15.66 -7.28 17.09
C TRP A 33 15.58 -6.88 15.61
N ALA A 34 14.37 -6.78 15.04
CA ALA A 34 14.18 -6.44 13.64
C ALA A 34 14.62 -5.01 13.35
N SER A 35 15.42 -4.86 12.30
CA SER A 35 15.94 -3.56 11.87
C SER A 35 14.91 -2.78 11.05
N VAL A 36 15.20 -1.49 10.83
CA VAL A 36 14.46 -0.67 9.85
C VAL A 36 14.50 -1.32 8.46
N GLU A 37 15.65 -1.87 8.06
CA GLU A 37 15.79 -2.52 6.75
C GLU A 37 14.92 -3.77 6.62
N ASP A 38 14.84 -4.59 7.68
CA ASP A 38 13.96 -5.77 7.71
C ASP A 38 12.49 -5.36 7.57
N THR A 39 12.11 -4.28 8.24
CA THR A 39 10.75 -3.73 8.17
C THR A 39 10.41 -3.23 6.76
N LEU A 40 11.33 -2.51 6.13
CA LEU A 40 11.15 -2.03 4.75
C LEU A 40 11.00 -3.19 3.76
N LYS A 41 11.77 -4.28 3.93
CA LYS A 41 11.62 -5.50 3.13
C LYS A 41 10.23 -6.12 3.30
N VAL A 42 9.75 -6.23 4.54
CA VAL A 42 8.40 -6.74 4.82
C VAL A 42 7.33 -5.86 4.18
N MET A 43 7.47 -4.53 4.27
CA MET A 43 6.56 -3.59 3.59
C MET A 43 6.55 -3.78 2.06
N GLU A 44 7.71 -4.03 1.43
CA GLU A 44 7.79 -4.33 0.00
C GLU A 44 7.01 -5.60 -0.36
N HIS A 45 7.15 -6.66 0.44
CA HIS A 45 6.40 -7.89 0.26
C HIS A 45 4.89 -7.68 0.44
N LEU A 46 4.47 -6.91 1.45
CA LEU A 46 3.06 -6.56 1.68
C LEU A 46 2.48 -5.76 0.50
N SER A 47 3.23 -4.82 -0.06
CA SER A 47 2.79 -4.06 -1.23
C SER A 47 2.55 -4.95 -2.45
N LYS A 48 3.40 -5.96 -2.67
CA LYS A 48 3.21 -6.94 -3.77
C LYS A 48 1.98 -7.80 -3.55
N LEU A 49 1.77 -8.27 -2.32
CA LEU A 49 0.57 -9.05 -1.95
C LEU A 49 -0.70 -8.21 -2.10
N ALA A 50 -0.71 -6.98 -1.61
CA ALA A 50 -1.85 -6.07 -1.74
C ALA A 50 -2.22 -5.84 -3.22
N GLY A 51 -1.24 -5.59 -4.08
CA GLY A 51 -1.48 -5.45 -5.52
C GLY A 51 -2.06 -6.72 -6.16
N ALA A 52 -1.59 -7.90 -5.75
CA ALA A 52 -2.12 -9.18 -6.22
C ALA A 52 -3.57 -9.41 -5.76
N GLU A 53 -3.88 -9.10 -4.50
CA GLU A 53 -5.23 -9.24 -3.94
C GLU A 53 -6.24 -8.26 -4.56
N ILE A 54 -5.83 -7.01 -4.80
CA ILE A 54 -6.65 -6.04 -5.51
C ILE A 54 -6.95 -6.53 -6.93
N ALA A 55 -5.92 -6.98 -7.66
CA ALA A 55 -6.11 -7.52 -9.01
C ALA A 55 -6.96 -8.80 -9.03
N ALA A 56 -6.88 -9.64 -7.99
CA ALA A 56 -7.72 -10.82 -7.84
C ALA A 56 -9.19 -10.43 -7.65
N LYS A 57 -9.48 -9.49 -6.74
CA LYS A 57 -10.84 -8.95 -6.53
C LYS A 57 -11.42 -8.32 -7.78
N GLU A 58 -10.65 -7.50 -8.49
CA GLU A 58 -11.10 -6.89 -9.76
C GLU A 58 -11.45 -7.94 -10.82
N ARG A 59 -10.70 -9.06 -10.89
CA ARG A 59 -11.02 -10.19 -11.79
C ARG A 59 -12.29 -10.93 -11.35
N GLU A 60 -12.49 -11.13 -10.05
CA GLU A 60 -13.70 -11.76 -9.52
C GLU A 60 -14.95 -10.91 -9.76
N ASP A 61 -14.86 -9.60 -9.53
CA ASP A 61 -15.92 -8.63 -9.81
C ASP A 61 -16.23 -8.56 -11.31
N SER A 62 -15.20 -8.57 -12.15
CA SER A 62 -15.35 -8.63 -13.61
C SER A 62 -16.03 -9.94 -14.05
N LYS A 63 -15.64 -11.08 -13.45
CA LYS A 63 -16.27 -12.37 -13.72
C LYS A 63 -17.76 -12.36 -13.33
N PHE A 64 -18.12 -11.74 -12.22
CA PHE A 64 -19.50 -11.53 -11.82
C PHE A 64 -20.29 -10.66 -12.82
N PHE A 65 -19.67 -9.63 -13.39
CA PHE A 65 -20.28 -8.80 -14.43
C PHE A 65 -20.59 -9.58 -15.72
N TYR A 66 -19.72 -10.49 -16.14
CA TYR A 66 -19.97 -11.33 -17.33
C TYR A 66 -21.10 -12.36 -17.16
N TYR A 67 -21.44 -12.76 -15.93
CA TYR A 67 -22.53 -13.70 -15.66
C TYR A 67 -23.90 -13.04 -15.46
N ARG A 68 -23.94 -11.72 -15.21
CA ARG A 68 -25.17 -10.92 -15.30
C ARG A 68 -25.26 -10.37 -16.72
N GLY A 69 -25.61 -11.24 -17.68
CA GLY A 69 -25.95 -10.81 -19.05
C GLY A 69 -27.01 -9.70 -19.02
N PRO A 70 -27.12 -8.88 -20.09
CA PRO A 70 -28.07 -7.77 -20.11
C PRO A 70 -29.47 -8.28 -19.74
N GLU A 71 -30.13 -7.63 -18.79
CA GLU A 71 -31.56 -7.85 -18.56
C GLU A 71 -32.25 -7.65 -19.90
N VAL A 72 -32.80 -8.75 -20.44
CA VAL A 72 -33.66 -8.72 -21.61
C VAL A 72 -34.99 -8.17 -21.11
N ASP A 73 -35.25 -6.88 -21.42
CA ASP A 73 -36.57 -6.25 -21.32
C ASP A 73 -37.63 -7.01 -22.16
#